data_AF-A0A7S4T101-F1
#
_entry.id   AF-A0A7S4T101-F1
#
_cell.length_a   1.000
_cell.length_b   1.000
_cell.length_c   1.000
_cell.angle_alpha   90.00
_cell.angle_beta   90.00
_cell.angle_gamma   90.00
#
_symmetry.space_group_name_H-M   'P 1'
#
loop_
_entity.id
_entity.type
_entity.pdbx_description
1 polymer ?
#
loop_
_entity_poly.entity_id
_entity_poly.type
_entity_poly.pdbx_seq_one_letter_code
_entity_poly.pdbx_strand_id
1 'polypeptide(L)'
;GYDFSLNDVGLDGWGDIRMQLQATYMDTYQFQLSSDSPVREAVGNQNNDYGAVPAIPQIRANFGLAWSLGQHTVSTTTRFVDEVDFDANEFSFQRFFPGSNWQSTDVIREWTQLDAFYSYRGLEM
;
A
#
# COMPACT_ATOMS: atom_id res chain seq x y z
N GLY A 1 -0.58 -2.56 18.15
CA GLY A 1 0.28 -3.45 17.35
C GLY A 1 0.27 -4.79 18.02
N TYR A 2 0.09 -5.87 17.25
CA TYR A 2 0.13 -7.24 17.77
C TYR A 2 1.55 -7.81 17.52
N ASP A 3 2.13 -8.43 18.54
CA ASP A 3 3.42 -9.15 18.48
C ASP A 3 3.13 -10.65 18.59
N PHE A 4 3.64 -11.44 17.65
CA PHE A 4 3.49 -12.89 17.64
C PHE A 4 4.89 -13.50 17.73
N SER A 5 5.17 -14.23 18.81
CA SER A 5 6.39 -15.04 18.96
C SER A 5 6.09 -16.46 18.48
N LEU A 6 6.84 -16.92 17.48
CA LEU A 6 6.63 -18.23 16.84
C LEU A 6 7.33 -19.41 17.55
N ASN A 7 7.92 -19.18 18.73
CA ASN A 7 8.57 -20.26 19.50
C ASN A 7 7.60 -21.40 19.87
N ASP A 8 6.29 -21.13 19.91
CA ASP A 8 5.25 -22.11 20.27
C ASP A 8 4.66 -22.87 19.05
N VAL A 9 5.15 -22.59 17.82
CA VAL A 9 4.64 -23.18 16.55
C VAL A 9 5.58 -24.25 15.97
N GLY A 10 6.56 -24.73 16.74
CA GLY A 10 7.44 -25.84 16.35
C GLY A 10 8.52 -25.48 15.33
N LEU A 11 9.01 -24.24 15.33
CA LEU A 11 10.10 -23.76 14.46
C LEU A 11 11.50 -24.00 15.06
N ASP A 12 11.65 -25.03 15.87
CA ASP A 12 12.94 -25.37 16.48
C ASP A 12 14.03 -25.53 15.40
N GLY A 13 15.07 -24.71 15.48
CA GLY A 13 16.20 -24.71 14.56
C GLY A 13 16.05 -23.84 13.30
N TRP A 14 14.91 -23.19 13.08
CA TRP A 14 14.72 -22.27 11.93
C TRP A 14 15.21 -20.85 12.21
N GLY A 15 15.61 -20.55 13.45
CA GLY A 15 16.07 -19.23 13.86
C GLY A 15 14.94 -18.32 14.34
N ASP A 16 15.27 -17.08 14.64
CA ASP A 16 14.32 -16.09 15.16
C ASP A 16 13.55 -15.46 14.00
N ILE A 17 12.22 -15.45 14.09
CA ILE A 17 11.33 -14.74 13.17
C ILE A 17 10.53 -13.70 13.95
N ARG A 18 10.49 -12.47 13.44
CA ARG A 18 9.63 -11.39 13.93
C ARG A 18 8.80 -10.87 12.77
N MET A 19 7.51 -10.69 13.02
CA MET A 19 6.58 -10.17 12.04
C MET A 19 5.81 -9.00 12.64
N GLN A 20 5.57 -7.98 11.84
CA GLN A 20 4.79 -6.82 12.23
C GLN A 20 3.84 -6.44 11.11
N LEU A 21 2.54 -6.35 11.41
CA LEU A 21 1.53 -5.85 10.49
C LEU A 21 0.92 -4.56 11.05
N GLN A 22 0.88 -3.52 10.22
CA GLN A 22 0.18 -2.27 10.47
C GLN A 22 -0.78 -2.04 9.31
N ALA A 23 -2.08 -2.24 9.54
CA ALA A 23 -3.11 -2.03 8.53
C ALA A 23 -4.10 -0.97 9.02
N THR A 24 -4.55 -0.13 8.11
CA THR A 24 -5.62 0.85 8.33
C THR A 24 -6.73 0.58 7.33
N TYR A 25 -7.95 0.50 7.83
CA TYR A 25 -9.18 0.52 7.03
C TYR A 25 -9.90 1.84 7.33
N MET A 26 -10.25 2.58 6.29
CA MET A 26 -11.03 3.82 6.41
C MET A 26 -12.45 3.58 5.91
N ASP A 27 -13.40 3.66 6.83
CA ASP A 27 -14.83 3.42 6.54
C ASP A 27 -15.48 4.65 5.89
N THR A 28 -15.18 5.84 6.41
CA THR A 28 -15.74 7.10 5.90
C THR A 28 -14.76 8.26 6.08
N TYR A 29 -14.77 9.16 5.10
CA TYR A 29 -14.12 10.45 5.08
C TYR A 29 -15.03 11.38 4.28
N GLN A 30 -15.77 12.21 5.00
CA GLN A 30 -16.74 13.10 4.39
C GLN A 30 -16.22 14.53 4.31
N PHE A 31 -16.62 15.22 3.25
CA PHE A 31 -16.31 16.64 3.07
C PHE A 31 -17.52 17.41 2.56
N GLN A 32 -17.46 18.73 2.76
CA GLN A 32 -18.46 19.69 2.32
C GLN A 32 -17.73 20.97 1.90
N LEU A 33 -18.03 21.51 0.71
CA LEU A 33 -17.34 22.68 0.17
C LEU A 33 -17.82 24.02 0.75
N SER A 34 -19.09 24.08 1.15
CA SER A 34 -19.75 25.25 1.74
C SER A 34 -20.92 24.77 2.61
N SER A 35 -21.42 25.60 3.53
CA SER A 35 -22.48 25.20 4.46
C SER A 35 -23.79 24.75 3.80
N ASP A 36 -24.03 25.16 2.56
CA ASP A 36 -25.20 24.84 1.73
C ASP A 36 -24.94 23.71 0.71
N SER A 37 -23.70 23.24 0.56
CA SER A 37 -23.36 22.15 -0.34
C SER A 37 -23.75 20.78 0.25
N PRO A 38 -24.01 19.75 -0.57
CA PRO A 38 -24.18 18.40 -0.06
C PRO A 38 -22.88 17.89 0.59
N VAL A 39 -23.02 17.10 1.66
CA VAL A 39 -21.92 16.30 2.23
C VAL A 39 -21.64 15.15 1.27
N ARG A 40 -20.37 14.90 0.97
CA ARG A 40 -19.90 13.87 0.03
C ARG A 40 -18.90 12.94 0.70
N GLU A 41 -18.87 11.69 0.25
CA GLU A 41 -17.91 10.67 0.65
C GLU A 41 -16.67 10.74 -0.25
N ALA A 42 -15.48 10.73 0.35
CA ALA A 42 -14.20 10.84 -0.36
C ALA A 42 -13.32 9.58 -0.26
N VAL A 43 -13.66 8.63 0.62
CA VAL A 43 -12.94 7.35 0.70
C VAL A 43 -13.02 6.61 -0.63
N GLY A 44 -11.89 6.06 -1.07
CA GLY A 44 -11.85 5.24 -2.28
C GLY A 44 -11.94 6.03 -3.58
N ASN A 45 -12.00 7.37 -3.52
CA ASN A 45 -12.05 8.23 -4.70
C ASN A 45 -10.74 9.01 -4.88
N GLN A 46 -10.37 9.28 -6.13
CA GLN A 46 -9.29 10.20 -6.45
C GLN A 46 -9.64 11.65 -6.06
N ASN A 47 -10.93 12.03 -6.07
CA ASN A 47 -11.44 13.35 -5.72
C ASN A 47 -10.88 14.47 -6.61
N ASN A 48 -10.66 14.21 -7.91
CA ASN A 48 -9.97 15.14 -8.80
C ASN A 48 -10.68 16.50 -8.95
N ASP A 49 -12.01 16.52 -8.87
CA ASP A 49 -12.81 17.75 -8.94
C ASP A 49 -12.67 18.65 -7.70
N TYR A 50 -12.10 18.10 -6.61
CA TYR A 50 -12.01 18.76 -5.31
C TYR A 50 -10.54 18.89 -4.89
N GLY A 51 -9.82 19.86 -5.46
CA GLY A 51 -8.36 19.99 -5.30
C GLY A 51 -7.81 20.11 -3.86
N ALA A 52 -8.65 20.30 -2.84
CA ALA A 52 -8.25 20.29 -1.43
C ALA A 52 -8.54 18.95 -0.70
N VAL A 53 -9.26 18.03 -1.36
CA VAL A 53 -9.64 16.73 -0.81
C VAL A 53 -8.65 15.69 -1.32
N PRO A 54 -7.78 15.13 -0.47
CA PRO A 54 -6.82 14.14 -0.91
C PRO A 54 -7.51 12.84 -1.36
N ALA A 55 -6.90 12.15 -2.31
CA ALA A 55 -7.24 10.77 -2.62
C ALA A 55 -6.82 9.86 -1.46
N ILE A 56 -7.76 9.18 -0.82
CA ILE A 56 -7.46 8.26 0.27
C ILE A 56 -8.06 6.88 -0.02
N PRO A 57 -7.23 5.85 -0.23
CA PRO A 57 -7.70 4.48 -0.43
C PRO A 57 -8.30 3.90 0.85
N GLN A 58 -9.22 2.95 0.68
CA GLN A 58 -9.90 2.26 1.78
C GLN A 58 -8.91 1.53 2.68
N ILE A 59 -7.95 0.82 2.07
CA ILE A 59 -6.95 0.04 2.79
C ILE A 59 -5.54 0.55 2.53
N ARG A 60 -4.75 0.65 3.60
CA ARG A 60 -3.29 0.72 3.53
C ARG A 60 -2.69 -0.23 4.54
N ALA A 61 -1.71 -1.03 4.13
CA ALA A 61 -1.02 -1.94 5.02
C ALA A 61 0.50 -1.90 4.82
N ASN A 62 1.23 -2.00 5.93
CA ASN A 62 2.67 -2.20 5.97
C ASN A 62 2.94 -3.48 6.77
N PHE A 63 3.61 -4.43 6.15
CA PHE A 63 4.03 -5.69 6.76
C PHE A 63 5.56 -5.75 6.79
N GLY A 64 6.13 -6.00 7.95
CA GLY A 64 7.56 -6.23 8.13
C GLY A 64 7.82 -7.66 8.57
N LEU A 65 8.84 -8.29 7.99
CA LEU A 65 9.36 -9.58 8.44
C LEU A 65 10.86 -9.45 8.67
N ALA A 66 11.32 -9.89 9.83
CA ALA A 66 12.74 -10.01 10.15
C ALA A 66 13.02 -11.45 10.55
N TRP A 67 14.04 -12.03 9.94
CA TRP A 67 14.51 -13.38 10.23
C TRP A 67 16.00 -13.36 10.53
N SER A 68 16.44 -14.16 11.49
CA SER A 68 17.86 -14.38 11.76
C SER A 68 18.15 -15.81 12.18
N LEU A 69 19.19 -16.40 11.60
CA LEU A 69 19.72 -17.72 11.99
C LEU A 69 21.25 -17.69 11.95
N GLY A 70 21.87 -17.84 13.12
CA GLY A 70 23.32 -17.74 13.26
C GLY A 70 23.84 -16.39 12.74
N GLN A 71 24.69 -16.43 11.72
CA GLN A 71 25.29 -15.24 11.11
C GLN A 71 24.46 -14.64 9.98
N HIS A 72 23.31 -15.24 9.63
CA HIS A 72 22.44 -14.81 8.54
C HIS A 72 21.27 -13.98 9.07
N THR A 73 20.91 -12.95 8.33
CA THR A 73 19.73 -12.13 8.60
C THR A 73 19.01 -11.80 7.29
N VAL A 74 17.68 -11.79 7.34
CA VAL A 74 16.81 -11.29 6.27
C VAL A 74 15.86 -10.27 6.89
N SER A 75 15.64 -9.16 6.22
CA SER A 75 14.65 -8.15 6.58
C SER A 75 13.84 -7.80 5.35
N THR A 76 12.52 -7.82 5.46
CA THR A 76 11.62 -7.39 4.40
C THR A 76 10.62 -6.36 4.88
N THR A 77 10.16 -5.53 3.95
CA THR A 77 9.04 -4.62 4.15
C THR A 77 8.14 -4.70 2.94
N THR A 78 6.92 -5.15 3.16
CA THR A 78 5.84 -5.17 2.17
C THR A 78 4.90 -4.01 2.43
N ARG A 79 4.54 -3.27 1.39
CA ARG A 79 3.55 -2.20 1.44
C ARG A 79 2.42 -2.53 0.48
N PHE A 80 1.19 -2.34 0.94
CA PHE A 80 -0.03 -2.48 0.16
C PHE A 80 -0.82 -1.18 0.24
N VAL A 81 -1.31 -0.73 -0.91
CA VAL A 81 -2.22 0.40 -1.03
C VAL A 81 -3.34 -0.03 -1.96
N ASP A 82 -4.56 0.11 -1.48
CA ASP A 82 -5.77 -0.24 -2.23
C ASP A 82 -6.00 0.68 -3.42
N GLU A 83 -6.87 0.26 -4.33
CA GLU A 83 -7.28 1.07 -5.46
C GLU A 83 -8.11 2.30 -5.03
N VAL A 84 -8.18 3.29 -5.92
CA VAL A 84 -9.14 4.39 -5.84
C VAL A 84 -9.79 4.61 -7.20
N ASP A 85 -11.06 5.00 -7.22
CA ASP A 85 -11.80 5.38 -8.41
C ASP A 85 -11.10 6.58 -9.08
N PHE A 86 -10.89 6.46 -10.39
CA PHE A 86 -10.32 7.50 -11.23
C PHE A 86 -11.46 8.37 -11.78
N ASP A 87 -11.48 9.64 -11.40
CA ASP A 87 -12.53 10.60 -11.75
C ASP A 87 -12.01 11.80 -12.57
N ALA A 88 -10.77 11.73 -13.06
CA ALA A 88 -10.15 12.78 -13.85
C ALA A 88 -10.42 12.64 -15.36
N ASN A 89 -10.09 13.69 -16.13
CA ASN A 89 -10.18 13.63 -17.59
C ASN A 89 -9.09 12.71 -18.16
N GLU A 90 -9.50 11.62 -18.82
CA GLU A 90 -8.58 10.65 -19.45
C GLU A 90 -7.85 11.18 -20.70
N PHE A 91 -8.11 12.42 -21.11
CA PHE A 91 -7.62 13.02 -22.36
C PHE A 91 -7.90 12.13 -23.59
N SER A 92 -9.11 11.56 -23.66
CA SER A 92 -9.48 10.54 -24.65
C SER A 92 -9.37 10.95 -26.12
N PHE A 93 -9.19 12.24 -26.44
CA PHE A 93 -8.86 12.69 -27.80
C PHE A 93 -7.53 12.13 -28.31
N GLN A 94 -6.63 11.73 -27.41
CA GLN A 94 -5.33 11.14 -27.76
C GLN A 94 -5.46 9.85 -28.58
N ARG A 95 -6.60 9.15 -28.52
CA ARG A 95 -6.88 7.94 -29.31
C ARG A 95 -6.87 8.18 -30.83
N PHE A 96 -7.02 9.43 -31.26
CA PHE A 96 -7.04 9.80 -32.68
C PHE A 96 -5.66 10.16 -33.25
N PHE A 97 -4.60 10.19 -32.42
CA PHE A 97 -3.25 10.47 -32.90
C PHE A 97 -2.60 9.24 -33.53
N PRO A 98 -1.82 9.38 -34.62
CA PRO A 98 -1.05 8.27 -35.19
C PRO A 98 -0.11 7.64 -34.15
N GLY A 99 -0.14 6.32 -34.03
CA GLY A 99 0.70 5.58 -33.06
C GLY A 99 0.22 5.68 -31.60
N SER A 100 -1.03 6.10 -31.37
CA SER A 100 -1.59 6.18 -30.01
C SER A 100 -1.73 4.81 -29.36
N ASN A 101 -1.26 4.70 -28.11
CA ASN A 101 -1.47 3.56 -27.22
C ASN A 101 -2.44 3.93 -26.08
N TRP A 102 -3.36 4.88 -26.33
CA TRP A 102 -4.30 5.33 -25.31
C TRP A 102 -5.14 4.15 -24.77
N GLN A 103 -5.32 4.14 -23.46
CA GLN A 103 -6.10 3.15 -22.71
C GLN A 103 -7.07 3.92 -21.81
N SER A 104 -8.28 3.40 -21.65
CA SER A 104 -9.23 3.94 -20.66
C SER A 104 -8.87 3.41 -19.26
N THR A 105 -9.13 4.20 -18.24
CA THR A 105 -8.90 3.88 -16.82
C THR A 105 -10.08 4.36 -16.00
N ASP A 106 -10.66 3.44 -15.26
CA ASP A 106 -11.73 3.64 -14.28
C ASP A 106 -11.20 3.71 -12.84
N VAL A 107 -10.01 3.15 -12.58
CA VAL A 107 -9.38 3.11 -11.26
C VAL A 107 -7.88 3.38 -11.32
N ILE A 108 -7.35 4.08 -10.32
CA ILE A 108 -5.93 4.03 -9.98
C ILE A 108 -5.73 2.73 -9.20
N ARG A 109 -5.12 1.74 -9.89
CA ARG A 109 -5.01 0.37 -9.40
C ARG A 109 -4.25 0.25 -8.08
N GLU A 110 -4.65 -0.75 -7.31
CA GLU A 110 -3.95 -1.20 -6.13
C GLU A 110 -2.51 -1.59 -6.48
N TRP A 111 -1.62 -1.44 -5.49
CA TRP A 111 -0.24 -1.86 -5.66
C TRP A 111 0.32 -2.47 -4.41
N THR A 112 1.23 -3.43 -4.64
CA THR A 112 2.05 -4.05 -3.61
C THR A 112 3.51 -3.88 -3.96
N GLN A 113 4.30 -3.45 -2.99
CA GLN A 113 5.76 -3.37 -3.11
C GLN A 113 6.41 -4.21 -2.01
N LEU A 114 7.46 -4.95 -2.36
CA LEU A 114 8.30 -5.69 -1.44
C LEU A 114 9.74 -5.18 -1.54
N ASP A 115 10.28 -4.70 -0.43
CA ASP A 115 11.71 -4.43 -0.26
C ASP A 115 12.30 -5.56 0.59
N ALA A 116 13.42 -6.15 0.17
CA ALA A 116 14.07 -7.25 0.87
C ALA A 116 15.58 -7.03 0.97
N PHE A 117 16.13 -7.30 2.14
CA PHE A 117 17.54 -7.16 2.46
C PHE A 117 18.03 -8.45 3.11
N TYR A 118 19.21 -8.89 2.71
CA TYR A 118 19.89 -10.04 3.29
C TYR A 118 21.31 -9.62 3.71
N SER A 119 21.77 -10.11 4.86
CA SER A 119 23.15 -9.91 5.29
C SER A 119 23.71 -11.14 6.01
N TYR A 120 25.03 -11.27 5.92
CA TYR A 120 25.83 -12.31 6.59
C TYR A 120 27.01 -11.68 7.32
N ARG A 121 27.28 -12.10 8.56
CA ARG A 121 28.41 -11.61 9.36
C ARG A 121 29.33 -12.75 9.79
N GLY A 122 30.36 -13.03 8.99
CA GLY A 122 31.34 -14.09 9.27
C GLY A 122 32.72 -13.91 8.62
N LEU A 123 33.06 -12.69 8.19
CA LEU A 123 34.40 -12.37 7.67
C LEU A 123 35.15 -11.53 8.71
N GLU A 124 35.79 -12.19 9.67
CA GLU A 124 36.96 -11.61 10.34
C GLU A 124 38.17 -11.87 9.41
N MET A 125 38.88 -10.81 9.02
CA MET A 125 40.23 -10.88 8.44
C MET A 125 41.26 -10.55 9.50
#